data_AF-A0A5M3PZV9-F1
#
_entry.id   AF-A0A5M3PZV9-F1
#
_cell.length_a   1.000
_cell.length_b   1.000
_cell.length_c   1.000
_cell.angle_alpha   90.00
_cell.angle_beta   90.00
_cell.angle_gamma   90.00
#
_symmetry.space_group_name_H-M   'P 1'
#
loop_
_entity.id
_entity.type
_entity.pdbx_description
1 polymer ?
#
loop_
_entity_poly.entity_id
_entity_poly.type
_entity_poly.pdbx_seq_one_letter_code
_entity_poly.pdbx_strand_id
1 'polypeptide(L)'
;MNITQLARLPFSGNGAWSELRRLDLSIPFLAWVVVVPMSFLPPVLLYYAGSQYGDAFMQGFGDKEWRFITTILFLAELLTFFVMGWLIHAVMDSHQLKISYQDAYLLAAIAPLPLWLSSLALLVPVLAVSVVAMFAALFLSCALVYQGVRSFCERSDNDVVVMSATYTVMAASLLAWGVLMAMVWAF
;
A
#
# COMPACT_ATOMS: atom_id res chain seq x y z
N MET A 1 19.87 0.77 -8.22
CA MET A 1 18.76 1.75 -8.23
C MET A 1 19.07 2.81 -7.17
N ASN A 2 18.94 4.08 -7.50
CA ASN A 2 19.20 5.19 -6.57
C ASN A 2 17.90 5.61 -5.86
N ILE A 3 17.93 6.08 -4.61
CA ILE A 3 16.72 6.47 -3.83
C ILE A 3 15.88 7.52 -4.58
N THR A 4 16.55 8.39 -5.33
CA THR A 4 15.93 9.41 -6.20
C THR A 4 15.12 8.83 -7.37
N GLN A 5 15.43 7.62 -7.86
CA GLN A 5 14.62 6.94 -8.87
C GLN A 5 13.36 6.32 -8.25
N LEU A 6 13.46 5.80 -7.02
CA LEU A 6 12.30 5.27 -6.28
C LEU A 6 11.27 6.37 -6.00
N ALA A 7 11.74 7.57 -5.63
CA ALA A 7 10.90 8.73 -5.42
C ALA A 7 10.22 9.27 -6.71
N ARG A 8 10.68 8.86 -7.90
CA ARG A 8 10.08 9.23 -9.20
C ARG A 8 8.99 8.26 -9.67
N LEU A 9 8.86 7.08 -9.05
CA LEU A 9 7.82 6.09 -9.40
C LEU A 9 6.37 6.61 -9.38
N PRO A 10 5.97 7.54 -8.49
CA PRO A 10 4.63 8.12 -8.51
C PRO A 10 4.49 9.32 -9.44
N PHE A 11 5.55 9.78 -10.12
CA PHE A 11 5.52 10.98 -10.98
C PHE A 11 6.02 10.73 -12.42
N SER A 12 6.69 9.61 -12.69
CA SER A 12 7.23 9.25 -14.00
C SER A 12 6.93 7.78 -14.31
N GLY A 13 6.00 7.55 -15.23
CA GLY A 13 5.72 6.21 -15.77
C GLY A 13 6.89 5.61 -16.56
N ASN A 14 7.74 6.48 -17.14
CA ASN A 14 8.74 6.05 -18.12
C ASN A 14 10.10 5.88 -17.42
N GLY A 15 10.74 4.72 -17.63
CA GLY A 15 12.08 4.39 -17.13
C GLY A 15 12.09 3.66 -15.78
N ALA A 16 11.53 4.24 -14.71
CA ALA A 16 11.68 3.69 -13.34
C ALA A 16 10.96 2.34 -13.15
N TRP A 17 9.72 2.21 -13.63
CA TRP A 17 8.99 0.94 -13.61
C TRP A 17 9.62 -0.12 -14.52
N SER A 18 10.19 0.32 -15.66
CA SER A 18 10.89 -0.59 -16.58
C SER A 18 12.19 -1.14 -16.00
N GLU A 19 12.93 -0.34 -15.22
CA GLU A 19 14.13 -0.78 -14.50
C GLU A 19 13.78 -1.79 -13.41
N LEU A 20 12.72 -1.54 -12.63
CA LEU A 20 12.21 -2.49 -11.64
C LEU A 20 11.80 -3.82 -12.25
N ARG A 21 11.12 -3.77 -13.40
CA ARG A 21 10.73 -4.97 -14.14
C ARG A 21 11.94 -5.80 -14.60
N ARG A 22 13.03 -5.13 -15.00
CA ARG A 22 14.29 -5.79 -15.40
C ARG A 22 15.00 -6.48 -14.25
N LEU A 23 14.69 -6.13 -12.99
CA LEU A 23 15.26 -6.82 -11.83
C LEU A 23 14.67 -8.21 -11.61
N ASP A 24 13.57 -8.56 -12.29
CA ASP A 24 12.90 -9.87 -12.24
C ASP A 24 12.73 -10.40 -10.80
N LEU A 25 12.24 -9.52 -9.92
CA LEU A 25 12.11 -9.82 -8.49
C LEU A 25 11.06 -10.92 -8.30
N SER A 26 11.46 -11.99 -7.62
CA SER A 26 10.55 -13.09 -7.32
C SER A 26 9.51 -12.69 -6.27
N ILE A 27 8.31 -13.28 -6.35
CA ILE A 27 7.22 -13.01 -5.39
C ILE A 27 7.66 -13.29 -3.93
N PRO A 28 8.35 -14.41 -3.63
CA PRO A 28 8.85 -14.64 -2.26
C PRO A 28 9.86 -13.59 -1.81
N PHE A 29 10.70 -13.08 -2.71
CA PHE A 29 11.64 -12.01 -2.40
C PHE A 29 10.89 -10.72 -2.04
N LEU A 30 9.90 -10.32 -2.86
CA LEU A 30 9.06 -9.15 -2.59
C LEU A 30 8.35 -9.27 -1.23
N ALA A 31 7.76 -10.45 -0.96
CA ALA A 31 7.08 -10.72 0.29
C ALA A 31 8.04 -10.54 1.49
N TRP A 32 9.18 -11.23 1.50
CA TRP A 32 10.07 -11.25 2.66
C TRP A 32 10.92 -10.00 2.83
N VAL A 33 11.38 -9.38 1.74
CA VAL A 33 12.35 -8.27 1.80
C VAL A 33 11.67 -6.91 1.78
N VAL A 34 10.47 -6.81 1.21
CA VAL A 34 9.75 -5.53 1.08
C VAL A 34 8.51 -5.53 1.97
N VAL A 35 7.58 -6.45 1.72
CA VAL A 35 6.25 -6.42 2.33
C VAL A 35 6.33 -6.65 3.83
N VAL A 36 6.90 -7.77 4.29
CA VAL A 36 7.01 -8.10 5.72
C VAL A 36 7.64 -6.97 6.55
N PRO A 37 8.84 -6.44 6.22
CA PRO A 37 9.45 -5.40 7.05
C PRO A 37 8.69 -4.07 7.00
N MET A 38 8.14 -3.69 5.85
CA MET A 38 7.42 -2.42 5.72
C MET A 38 6.02 -2.49 6.32
N SER A 39 5.31 -3.60 6.19
CA SER A 39 4.00 -3.83 6.80
C SER A 39 4.08 -4.02 8.32
N PHE A 40 5.26 -4.33 8.85
CA PHE A 40 5.47 -4.37 10.30
C PHE A 40 5.60 -2.97 10.92
N LEU A 41 5.96 -1.97 10.10
CA LEU A 41 6.21 -0.60 10.55
C LEU A 41 4.95 0.06 11.17
N PRO A 42 3.76 0.06 10.52
CA PRO A 42 2.56 0.64 11.10
C PRO A 42 2.08 -0.03 12.39
N PRO A 43 1.99 -1.37 12.50
CA PRO A 43 1.65 -2.06 13.75
C PRO A 43 2.55 -1.65 14.92
N VAL A 44 3.87 -1.59 14.70
CA VAL A 44 4.83 -1.23 15.75
C VAL A 44 4.64 0.22 16.20
N LEU A 45 4.53 1.16 15.26
CA LEU A 45 4.38 2.57 15.60
C LEU A 45 3.01 2.89 16.20
N LEU A 46 1.97 2.17 15.80
CA LEU A 46 0.65 2.29 16.39
C LEU A 46 0.64 1.75 17.83
N TYR A 47 1.32 0.62 18.08
CA TYR A 47 1.51 0.10 19.44
C TYR A 47 2.31 1.07 20.32
N TYR A 48 3.37 1.67 19.76
CA TYR A 48 4.17 2.69 20.43
C TYR A 48 3.34 3.92 20.80
N ALA A 49 2.60 4.49 19.84
CA ALA A 49 1.75 5.65 20.07
C ALA A 49 0.65 5.36 21.11
N GLY A 50 0.03 4.18 21.03
CA GLY A 50 -1.00 3.73 21.96
C GLY A 50 -0.49 3.60 23.41
N SER A 51 0.73 3.09 23.58
CA SER A 51 1.33 2.86 24.91
C SER A 51 2.03 4.07 25.51
N GLN A 52 2.64 4.94 24.69
CA GLN A 52 3.40 6.10 25.17
C GLN A 52 2.58 7.38 25.27
N TYR A 53 1.74 7.65 24.26
CA TYR A 53 0.95 8.87 24.22
C TYR A 53 -0.45 8.66 24.80
N GLY A 54 -1.02 7.47 24.61
CA GLY A 54 -2.34 7.11 25.14
C GLY A 54 -3.37 8.21 24.86
N ASP A 55 -4.05 8.67 25.91
CA ASP A 55 -5.08 9.71 25.79
C ASP A 55 -4.55 11.10 25.41
N ALA A 56 -3.25 11.36 25.51
CA ALA A 56 -2.66 12.59 25.01
C ALA A 56 -2.70 12.68 23.47
N PHE A 57 -2.82 11.53 22.78
CA PHE A 57 -2.97 11.47 21.34
C PHE A 57 -4.42 11.69 20.89
N MET A 58 -5.36 10.98 21.53
CA MET A 58 -6.80 11.11 21.37
C MET A 58 -7.48 10.50 22.59
N GLN A 59 -8.57 11.07 23.09
CA GLN A 59 -9.32 10.48 24.22
C GLN A 59 -9.78 9.05 23.91
N GLY A 60 -9.56 8.11 24.84
CA GLY A 60 -9.91 6.69 24.67
C GLY A 60 -8.98 5.93 23.72
N PHE A 61 -7.80 6.50 23.45
CA PHE A 61 -6.75 5.85 22.68
C PHE A 61 -5.89 4.96 23.59
N GLY A 62 -5.70 5.32 24.87
CA GLY A 62 -4.95 4.49 25.82
C GLY A 62 -5.65 3.19 26.22
N ASP A 63 -6.99 3.18 26.23
CA ASP A 63 -7.81 2.08 26.74
C ASP A 63 -7.96 0.88 25.79
N LYS A 64 -7.42 0.99 24.57
CA LYS A 64 -7.55 -0.06 23.55
C LYS A 64 -6.56 -1.20 23.76
N GLU A 65 -6.99 -2.41 23.40
CA GLU A 65 -6.15 -3.61 23.36
C GLU A 65 -5.19 -3.57 22.15
N TRP A 66 -4.21 -2.67 22.20
CA TRP A 66 -3.28 -2.39 21.09
C TRP A 66 -2.55 -3.63 20.59
N ARG A 67 -2.25 -4.59 21.47
CA ARG A 67 -1.62 -5.85 21.07
C ARG A 67 -2.49 -6.64 20.09
N PHE A 68 -3.80 -6.70 20.33
CA PHE A 68 -4.74 -7.41 19.46
C PHE A 68 -4.94 -6.66 18.14
N ILE A 69 -5.18 -5.35 18.23
CA ILE A 69 -5.39 -4.47 17.06
C ILE A 69 -4.20 -4.51 16.10
N THR A 70 -2.98 -4.34 16.62
CA THR A 70 -1.75 -4.29 15.81
C THR A 70 -1.40 -5.64 15.21
N THR A 71 -1.72 -6.75 15.90
CA THR A 71 -1.58 -8.10 15.34
C THR A 71 -2.54 -8.32 14.17
N ILE A 72 -3.82 -7.94 14.32
CA ILE A 72 -4.80 -8.02 13.22
C ILE A 72 -4.37 -7.14 12.05
N LEU A 73 -3.95 -5.90 12.31
CA LEU A 73 -3.48 -4.98 11.30
C LEU A 73 -2.33 -5.59 10.49
N PHE A 74 -1.31 -6.15 11.17
CA PHE A 74 -0.18 -6.80 10.50
C PHE A 74 -0.63 -7.97 9.61
N LEU A 75 -1.48 -8.86 10.14
CA LEU A 75 -1.97 -10.01 9.38
C LEU A 75 -2.85 -9.58 8.19
N ALA A 76 -3.66 -8.54 8.37
CA ALA A 76 -4.50 -7.98 7.32
C ALA A 76 -3.65 -7.35 6.21
N GLU A 77 -2.59 -6.62 6.54
CA GLU A 77 -1.66 -6.06 5.55
C GLU A 77 -0.95 -7.16 4.74
N LEU A 78 -0.48 -8.22 5.41
CA LEU A 78 0.11 -9.37 4.73
C LEU A 78 -0.89 -10.07 3.80
N LEU A 79 -2.11 -10.30 4.28
CA LEU A 79 -3.17 -10.91 3.48
C LEU A 79 -3.52 -10.04 2.27
N THR A 80 -3.60 -8.72 2.48
CA THR A 80 -3.92 -7.74 1.43
C THR A 80 -2.89 -7.78 0.32
N PHE A 81 -1.61 -7.96 0.62
CA PHE A 81 -0.58 -8.13 -0.43
C PHE A 81 -0.90 -9.30 -1.38
N PHE A 82 -1.23 -10.48 -0.84
CA PHE A 82 -1.58 -11.65 -1.67
C PHE A 82 -2.88 -11.44 -2.45
N VAL A 83 -3.91 -10.92 -1.77
CA VAL A 83 -5.22 -10.66 -2.40
C VAL A 83 -5.10 -9.63 -3.51
N MET A 84 -4.37 -8.54 -3.28
CA MET A 84 -4.20 -7.46 -4.26
C MET A 84 -3.32 -7.90 -5.43
N GLY A 85 -2.24 -8.66 -5.20
CA GLY A 85 -1.44 -9.22 -6.29
C GLY A 85 -2.27 -10.11 -7.23
N TRP A 86 -3.12 -10.96 -6.66
CA TRP A 86 -4.07 -11.77 -7.42
C TRP A 86 -5.15 -10.92 -8.11
N LEU A 87 -5.76 -9.96 -7.40
CA LEU A 87 -6.81 -9.09 -7.93
C LEU A 87 -6.32 -8.26 -9.11
N ILE A 88 -5.13 -7.65 -8.99
CA ILE A 88 -4.51 -6.88 -10.08
C ILE A 88 -4.33 -7.77 -11.31
N HIS A 89 -3.80 -8.99 -11.15
CA HIS A 89 -3.65 -9.92 -12.27
C HIS A 89 -5.02 -10.28 -12.88
N ALA A 90 -6.02 -10.61 -12.06
CA ALA A 90 -7.35 -11.00 -12.52
C ALA A 90 -8.08 -9.88 -13.27
N VAL A 91 -8.01 -8.65 -12.76
CA VAL A 91 -8.59 -7.47 -13.42
C VAL A 91 -7.93 -7.24 -14.78
N MET A 92 -6.60 -7.31 -14.84
CA MET A 92 -5.87 -7.05 -16.08
C MET A 92 -6.12 -8.14 -17.14
N ASP A 93 -6.18 -9.40 -16.74
CA ASP A 93 -6.52 -10.52 -17.61
C ASP A 93 -7.95 -10.40 -18.17
N SER A 94 -8.92 -9.98 -17.33
CA SER A 94 -10.30 -9.73 -17.76
C SER A 94 -10.41 -8.65 -18.84
N HIS A 95 -9.45 -7.72 -18.84
CA HIS A 95 -9.34 -6.64 -19.81
C HIS A 95 -8.44 -6.96 -21.01
N GLN A 96 -8.03 -8.24 -21.19
CA GLN A 96 -7.13 -8.71 -22.25
C GLN A 96 -5.74 -8.04 -22.23
N LEU A 97 -5.35 -7.46 -21.09
CA LEU A 97 -4.04 -6.86 -20.89
C LEU A 97 -3.09 -7.95 -20.37
N LYS A 98 -2.15 -8.38 -21.22
CA LYS A 98 -1.18 -9.43 -20.87
C LYS A 98 -0.11 -8.88 -19.91
N ILE A 99 -0.34 -9.09 -18.62
CA ILE A 99 0.60 -8.80 -17.52
C ILE A 99 1.10 -10.13 -16.93
N SER A 100 2.37 -10.20 -16.52
CA SER A 100 2.90 -11.36 -15.79
C SER A 100 2.40 -11.34 -14.33
N TYR A 101 2.21 -12.51 -13.72
CA TYR A 101 1.95 -12.62 -12.28
C TYR A 101 3.01 -11.88 -11.44
N GLN A 102 4.28 -11.91 -11.85
CA GLN A 102 5.36 -11.20 -11.14
C GLN A 102 5.15 -9.68 -11.17
N ASP A 103 4.74 -9.12 -12.31
CA ASP A 103 4.51 -7.67 -12.47
C ASP A 103 3.32 -7.21 -11.60
N ALA A 104 2.27 -8.02 -11.52
CA ALA A 104 1.11 -7.72 -10.68
C ALA A 104 1.48 -7.69 -9.18
N TYR A 105 2.27 -8.67 -8.74
CA TYR A 105 2.76 -8.73 -7.36
C TYR A 105 3.82 -7.66 -7.06
N LEU A 106 4.63 -7.27 -8.03
CA LEU A 106 5.54 -6.13 -7.93
C LEU A 106 4.76 -4.84 -7.66
N LEU A 107 3.68 -4.60 -8.40
CA LEU A 107 2.80 -3.46 -8.18
C LEU A 107 2.16 -3.51 -6.79
N ALA A 108 1.65 -4.67 -6.38
CA ALA A 108 1.05 -4.88 -5.07
C ALA A 108 2.04 -4.66 -3.91
N ALA A 109 3.34 -4.93 -4.11
CA ALA A 109 4.37 -4.67 -3.11
C ALA A 109 4.76 -3.19 -3.01
N ILE A 110 4.79 -2.47 -4.14
CA ILE A 110 5.28 -1.08 -4.22
C ILE A 110 4.17 -0.07 -3.87
N ALA A 111 2.95 -0.30 -4.35
CA ALA A 111 1.82 0.60 -4.13
C ALA A 111 1.59 0.99 -2.65
N PRO A 112 1.65 0.08 -1.66
CA PRO A 112 1.43 0.42 -0.25
C PRO A 112 2.64 1.06 0.44
N LEU A 113 3.82 1.14 -0.18
CA LEU A 113 5.03 1.71 0.45
C LEU A 113 4.82 3.13 1.05
N PRO A 114 4.18 4.09 0.35
CA PRO A 114 3.91 5.40 0.93
C PRO A 114 3.01 5.32 2.17
N LEU A 115 2.03 4.41 2.17
CA LEU A 115 1.10 4.21 3.29
C LEU A 115 1.83 3.65 4.51
N TRP A 116 2.69 2.65 4.32
CA TRP A 116 3.52 2.13 5.41
C TRP A 116 4.44 3.20 6.00
N LEU A 117 5.08 3.99 5.15
CA LEU A 117 5.93 5.11 5.58
C LEU A 117 5.15 6.21 6.30
N SER A 118 3.87 6.42 5.98
CA SER A 118 3.03 7.43 6.65
C SER A 118 2.88 7.18 8.15
N SER A 119 3.03 5.92 8.60
CA SER A 119 2.97 5.58 10.03
C SER A 119 4.10 6.22 10.84
N LEU A 120 5.21 6.67 10.22
CA LEU A 120 6.25 7.48 10.88
C LEU A 120 5.70 8.77 11.48
N ALA A 121 4.58 9.29 10.94
CA ALA A 121 3.90 10.45 11.50
C ALA A 121 3.30 10.18 12.91
N LEU A 122 3.12 8.92 13.31
CA LEU A 122 2.70 8.54 14.66
C LEU A 122 3.77 8.81 15.73
N LEU A 123 5.03 9.03 15.34
CA LEU A 123 6.10 9.46 16.27
C LEU A 123 5.90 10.89 16.76
N VAL A 124 5.02 11.65 16.12
CA VAL A 124 4.62 13.00 16.55
C VAL A 124 3.26 12.86 17.22
N PRO A 125 3.09 13.25 18.51
CA PRO A 125 1.84 13.09 19.24
C PRO A 125 0.80 14.16 18.84
N VAL A 126 0.63 14.40 17.55
CA VAL A 126 -0.30 15.38 16.97
C VAL A 126 -1.12 14.66 15.91
N LEU A 127 -2.39 14.37 16.23
CA LEU A 127 -3.30 13.64 15.35
C LEU A 127 -3.37 14.24 13.94
N ALA A 128 -3.40 15.57 13.83
CA ALA A 128 -3.44 16.26 12.54
C ALA A 128 -2.25 15.92 11.63
N VAL A 129 -1.05 15.73 12.20
CA VAL A 129 0.15 15.33 11.44
C VAL A 129 -0.03 13.94 10.86
N SER A 130 -0.54 12.99 11.65
CA SER A 130 -0.82 11.62 11.19
C SER A 130 -1.90 11.59 10.11
N VAL A 131 -2.97 12.38 10.27
CA VAL A 131 -4.05 12.49 9.28
C VAL A 131 -3.54 13.04 7.95
N VAL A 132 -2.79 14.15 7.98
CA VAL A 132 -2.23 14.76 6.75
C VAL A 132 -1.24 13.80 6.07
N ALA A 133 -0.37 13.14 6.85
CA ALA A 133 0.56 12.15 6.32
C ALA A 133 -0.15 10.96 5.65
N MET A 134 -1.22 10.44 6.26
CA MET A 134 -2.03 9.36 5.69
C MET A 134 -2.66 9.77 4.36
N PHE A 135 -3.28 10.95 4.28
CA PHE A 135 -3.89 11.42 3.03
C PHE A 135 -2.86 11.66 1.93
N ALA A 136 -1.70 12.25 2.26
CA ALA A 136 -0.61 12.43 1.31
C ALA A 136 -0.08 11.09 0.78
N ALA A 137 0.09 10.12 1.68
CA ALA A 137 0.52 8.77 1.32
C ALA A 137 -0.51 8.01 0.48
N LEU A 138 -1.80 8.16 0.78
CA LEU A 138 -2.88 7.58 -0.02
C LEU A 138 -2.86 8.14 -1.45
N PHE A 139 -2.71 9.46 -1.60
CA PHE A 139 -2.57 10.08 -2.91
C PHE A 139 -1.37 9.54 -3.69
N LEU A 140 -0.21 9.41 -3.04
CA LEU A 140 0.99 8.83 -3.64
C LEU A 140 0.80 7.35 -4.03
N SER A 141 0.14 6.57 -3.17
CA SER A 141 -0.19 5.16 -3.43
C SER A 141 -1.10 5.03 -4.66
N CYS A 142 -2.14 5.86 -4.74
CA CYS A 142 -3.01 5.93 -5.92
C CYS A 142 -2.22 6.27 -7.20
N ALA A 143 -1.30 7.25 -7.13
CA ALA A 143 -0.45 7.61 -8.25
C ALA A 143 0.48 6.46 -8.67
N LEU A 144 1.03 5.69 -7.71
CA LEU A 144 1.84 4.49 -7.98
C LEU A 144 1.03 3.40 -8.69
N VAL A 145 -0.19 3.12 -8.23
CA VAL A 145 -1.06 2.14 -8.90
C VAL A 145 -1.32 2.56 -10.35
N TYR A 146 -1.74 3.81 -10.56
CA TYR A 146 -2.02 4.32 -11.90
C TYR A 146 -0.80 4.25 -12.82
N GLN A 147 0.37 4.72 -12.35
CA GLN A 147 1.58 4.72 -13.17
C GLN A 147 2.15 3.32 -13.38
N GLY A 148 2.05 2.44 -12.38
CA GLY A 148 2.44 1.03 -12.51
C GLY A 148 1.62 0.32 -13.58
N VAL A 149 0.28 0.38 -13.49
CA VAL A 149 -0.61 -0.20 -14.50
C VAL A 149 -0.34 0.41 -15.88
N ARG A 150 -0.23 1.73 -15.98
CA ARG A 150 0.06 2.44 -17.24
C ARG A 150 1.39 2.00 -17.85
N SER A 151 2.46 1.90 -17.05
CA SER A 151 3.79 1.48 -17.52
C SER A 151 3.81 0.05 -18.06
N PHE A 152 3.03 -0.85 -17.46
CA PHE A 152 2.89 -2.23 -17.93
C PHE A 152 2.02 -2.32 -19.19
N CYS A 153 1.16 -1.31 -19.42
CA CYS A 153 0.22 -1.24 -20.53
C CYS A 153 0.65 -0.34 -21.69
N GLU A 154 1.88 0.22 -21.72
CA GLU A 154 2.37 1.13 -22.79
C GLU A 154 2.25 0.57 -24.23
N ARG A 155 1.87 -0.71 -24.41
CA ARG A 155 1.63 -1.34 -25.70
C ARG A 155 0.15 -1.44 -26.11
N SER A 156 -0.78 -1.05 -25.25
CA SER A 156 -2.23 -1.05 -25.50
C SER A 156 -2.74 0.39 -25.58
N ASP A 157 -3.26 0.79 -26.73
CA ASP A 157 -3.74 2.15 -27.08
C ASP A 157 -5.06 2.53 -26.36
N ASN A 158 -5.32 1.95 -25.18
CA ASN A 158 -6.63 1.94 -24.55
C ASN A 158 -6.57 2.47 -23.10
N ASP A 159 -6.26 3.75 -22.98
CA ASP A 159 -6.11 4.50 -21.70
C ASP A 159 -7.39 4.40 -20.82
N VAL A 160 -8.55 4.23 -21.45
CA VAL A 160 -9.85 4.04 -20.77
C VAL A 160 -9.89 2.74 -19.94
N VAL A 161 -9.28 1.67 -20.45
CA VAL A 161 -9.26 0.35 -19.80
C VAL A 161 -8.27 0.33 -18.63
N VAL A 162 -7.15 1.04 -18.79
CA VAL A 162 -6.18 1.26 -17.69
C VAL A 162 -6.83 2.04 -16.54
N MET A 163 -7.65 3.05 -16.88
CA MET A 163 -8.36 3.85 -15.89
C MET A 163 -9.44 3.04 -15.15
N SER A 164 -10.21 2.19 -15.85
CA SER A 164 -11.22 1.33 -15.21
C SER A 164 -10.57 0.28 -14.30
N ALA A 165 -9.50 -0.37 -14.76
CA ALA A 165 -8.75 -1.35 -13.96
C ALA A 165 -8.18 -0.69 -12.69
N THR A 166 -7.54 0.47 -12.84
CA THR A 166 -7.00 1.24 -11.72
C THR A 166 -8.10 1.61 -10.70
N TYR A 167 -9.26 2.06 -11.18
CA TYR A 167 -10.38 2.41 -10.31
C TYR A 167 -10.91 1.21 -9.51
N THR A 168 -11.04 0.03 -10.14
CA THR A 168 -11.48 -1.18 -9.42
C THR A 168 -10.52 -1.59 -8.31
N VAL A 169 -9.21 -1.51 -8.58
CA VAL A 169 -8.15 -1.78 -7.59
C VAL A 169 -8.24 -0.80 -6.42
N MET A 170 -8.36 0.51 -6.71
CA MET A 170 -8.49 1.54 -5.67
C MET A 170 -9.77 1.37 -4.84
N ALA A 171 -10.91 1.09 -5.48
CA ALA A 171 -12.18 0.88 -4.81
C ALA A 171 -12.13 -0.34 -3.88
N ALA A 172 -11.55 -1.45 -4.33
CA ALA A 172 -11.34 -2.64 -3.50
C ALA A 172 -10.43 -2.35 -2.29
N SER A 173 -9.36 -1.58 -2.48
CA SER A 173 -8.47 -1.17 -1.39
C SER A 173 -9.18 -0.29 -0.35
N LEU A 174 -10.01 0.67 -0.78
CA LEU A 174 -10.79 1.52 0.12
C LEU A 174 -11.83 0.72 0.91
N LEU A 175 -12.49 -0.25 0.28
CA LEU A 175 -13.43 -1.13 0.96
C LEU A 175 -12.73 -2.01 2.02
N ALA A 176 -11.59 -2.61 1.66
CA ALA A 176 -10.79 -3.40 2.60
C ALA A 176 -10.35 -2.56 3.81
N TRP A 177 -9.92 -1.32 3.57
CA TRP A 177 -9.56 -0.38 4.64
C TRP A 177 -10.76 -0.02 5.53
N GLY A 178 -11.93 0.23 4.94
CA GLY A 178 -13.16 0.52 5.69
C GLY A 178 -13.58 -0.63 6.61
N VAL A 179 -13.48 -1.88 6.12
CA VAL A 179 -13.72 -3.08 6.93
C VAL A 179 -12.73 -3.17 8.08
N LEU A 180 -11.45 -2.91 7.82
CA LEU A 180 -10.41 -2.91 8.86
C LEU A 180 -10.71 -1.86 9.93
N MET A 181 -11.07 -0.63 9.55
CA MET A 181 -11.43 0.42 10.51
C MET A 181 -12.65 0.08 11.33
N ALA A 182 -13.68 -0.52 10.71
CA ALA A 182 -14.85 -1.01 11.43
C ALA A 182 -14.50 -2.09 12.46
N MET A 183 -13.59 -3.01 12.11
CA MET A 183 -13.09 -4.02 13.05
C MET A 183 -12.29 -3.38 14.19
N VAL A 184 -11.40 -2.43 13.92
CA VAL A 184 -10.58 -1.77 14.95
C VAL A 184 -11.43 -0.95 15.92
N TRP A 185 -12.49 -0.30 15.44
CA TRP A 185 -13.40 0.49 16.28
C TRP A 185 -14.44 -0.34 17.04
N ALA A 186 -14.61 -1.61 16.68
CA ALA A 186 -15.50 -2.52 17.39
C ALA A 186 -14.89 -3.03 18.72
N PHE A 187 -13.59 -2.83 18.94
CA PHE A 187 -12.83 -3.24 20.13
C PHE A 187 -12.13 -2.04 20.78
#